data_AF-T2J7Y1-F1
#
_entry.id   AF-T2J7Y1-F1
#
_cell.length_a   1.000
_cell.length_b   1.000
_cell.length_c   1.000
_cell.angle_alpha   90.00
_cell.angle_beta   90.00
_cell.angle_gamma   90.00
#
_symmetry.space_group_name_H-M   'P 1'
#
loop_
_entity.id
_entity.type
_entity.pdbx_description
1 polymer ?
#
loop_
_entity_poly.entity_id
_entity_poly.type
_entity_poly.pdbx_seq_one_letter_code
_entity_poly.pdbx_strand_id
1 'polypeptide(L)' 'MSKQDKLLTKILLGNADANIPFEQLCQLLKQLGFDERIRGSHHIFYQRRN' A
#
# COMPACT_ATOMS: atom_id res chain seq x y z
N MET A 1 11.73 -8.55 11.10
CA MET A 1 10.84 -8.01 10.06
C MET A 1 9.90 -7.01 10.69
N SER A 2 9.92 -5.79 10.18
CA SER A 2 8.96 -4.74 10.53
C SER A 2 7.53 -5.18 10.17
N LYS A 3 6.52 -4.51 10.72
CA LYS A 3 5.12 -4.77 10.33
C LYS A 3 4.90 -4.54 8.82
N GLN A 4 5.64 -3.60 8.23
CA GLN A 4 5.56 -3.25 6.82
C GLN A 4 6.22 -4.32 5.94
N ASP A 5 7.35 -4.89 6.36
CA ASP A 5 8.01 -5.98 5.63
C ASP A 5 7.11 -7.22 5.57
N LYS A 6 6.43 -7.54 6.67
CA LYS A 6 5.46 -8.64 6.74
C LYS A 6 4.27 -8.39 5.81
N LEU A 7 3.77 -7.15 5.78
CA LEU A 7 2.68 -6.77 4.90
C LEU A 7 3.07 -6.85 3.43
N LEU A 8 4.24 -6.30 3.06
CA LEU A 8 4.77 -6.38 1.71
C LEU A 8 4.95 -7.84 1.27
N THR A 9 5.54 -8.68 2.13
CA THR A 9 5.71 -10.11 1.87
C THR A 9 4.35 -10.79 1.66
N LYS A 10 3.37 -10.50 2.51
CA LYS A 10 2.01 -11.03 2.39
C LYS A 10 1.33 -10.64 1.08
N ILE A 11 1.50 -9.39 0.62
CA ILE A 11 1.00 -8.91 -0.68
C ILE A 11 1.69 -9.64 -1.83
N LEU A 12 3.02 -9.69 -1.82
CA LEU A 12 3.80 -10.28 -2.92
C LEU A 12 3.63 -11.79 -3.06
N LEU A 13 3.35 -12.50 -1.96
CA LEU A 13 3.04 -13.93 -2.00
C LEU A 13 1.67 -14.24 -2.61
N GLY A 14 0.78 -13.26 -2.74
CA GLY A 14 -0.55 -13.46 -3.33
C GLY A 14 -1.52 -14.32 -2.50
N ASN A 15 -1.07 -14.93 -1.40
CA ASN A 15 -1.88 -15.83 -0.56
C ASN A 15 -2.84 -15.11 0.40
N ALA A 16 -3.01 -13.79 0.24
CA ALA A 16 -3.83 -12.97 1.11
C ALA A 16 -5.12 -12.55 0.39
N ASP A 17 -6.08 -13.47 0.33
CA ASP A 17 -7.32 -13.28 -0.45
C ASP A 17 -8.16 -12.05 -0.02
N ALA A 18 -8.17 -11.65 1.26
CA ALA A 18 -9.05 -10.56 1.71
C ALA A 18 -8.65 -9.78 3.00
N ASN A 19 -7.53 -10.10 3.65
CA ASN A 19 -7.25 -9.60 5.02
C ASN A 19 -6.10 -8.58 5.08
N ILE A 20 -6.13 -7.55 4.22
CA ILE A 20 -5.18 -6.44 4.25
C ILE A 20 -5.95 -5.17 4.64
N PRO A 21 -5.70 -4.60 5.85
CA PRO A 21 -6.32 -3.35 6.25
C PRO A 21 -5.95 -2.21 5.30
N PHE A 22 -6.96 -1.49 4.82
CA PHE A 22 -6.79 -0.42 3.83
C PHE A 22 -5.78 0.65 4.25
N GLU A 23 -5.85 1.10 5.51
CA GLU A 23 -4.94 2.11 6.04
C GLU A 23 -3.47 1.65 6.02
N GLN A 24 -3.22 0.38 6.34
CA GLN A 24 -1.87 -0.17 6.31
C GLN A 24 -1.32 -0.26 4.88
N LEU A 25 -2.18 -0.58 3.90
CA LEU A 25 -1.81 -0.54 2.49
C LEU A 25 -1.47 0.88 2.04
N CYS A 26 -2.27 1.87 2.43
CA CYS A 26 -2.02 3.28 2.12
C CYS A 26 -0.68 3.76 2.70
N GLN A 27 -0.40 3.42 3.95
CA GLN A 27 0.87 3.75 4.62
C GLN A 27 2.06 3.09 3.91
N LEU A 28 1.93 1.81 3.53
CA LEU A 28 2.97 1.09 2.79
C LEU A 28 3.28 1.76 1.45
N LEU A 29 2.25 2.10 0.66
CA LEU A 29 2.45 2.74 -0.64
C LEU A 29 3.16 4.09 -0.52
N LYS A 30 2.81 4.91 0.48
CA LYS A 30 3.51 6.18 0.77
C LYS A 30 4.99 5.98 1.06
N GLN A 31 5.34 4.96 1.85
CA GLN A 31 6.75 4.65 2.16
C GLN A 31 7.54 4.13 0.98
N LEU A 32 6.87 3.45 0.04
CA LEU A 32 7.48 3.04 -1.22
C LEU A 32 7.65 4.22 -2.21
N GLY A 33 7.30 5.44 -1.81
CA GLY A 33 7.48 6.65 -2.60
C GLY A 33 6.34 6.94 -3.58
N PHE A 34 5.16 6.35 -3.38
CA PHE A 34 3.96 6.75 -4.12
C PHE A 34 3.39 8.04 -3.53
N ASP A 35 3.03 8.97 -4.42
CA ASP A 35 2.18 10.09 -4.09
C ASP A 35 0.72 9.61 -3.94
N GLU A 36 -0.05 10.27 -3.08
CA GLU A 36 -1.48 10.00 -2.88
C GLU A 36 -2.31 11.24 -3.22
N ARG A 37 -3.36 11.05 -4.02
CA ARG A 37 -4.41 12.04 -4.25
C ARG A 37 -5.75 11.51 -3.78
N ILE A 38 -6.44 12.27 -2.93
CA ILE A 38 -7.75 11.89 -2.39
C ILE A 38 -8.86 12.69 -3.10
N ARG A 39 -9.91 12.00 -3.56
CA ARG A 39 -11.13 12.61 -4.13
C ARG A 39 -12.37 11.94 -3.51
N GLY A 40 -12.95 12.59 -2.51
CA GLY A 40 -13.99 11.96 -1.68
C GLY A 40 -13.42 10.75 -0.95
N SER A 41 -14.04 9.58 -1.09
CA SER A 41 -13.55 8.31 -0.53
C SER A 41 -12.54 7.58 -1.41
N HIS A 42 -12.16 8.13 -2.57
CA HIS A 42 -11.22 7.49 -3.47
C HIS A 42 -9.79 7.93 -3.16
N HIS A 43 -8.91 6.95 -2.91
CA HIS A 43 -7.48 7.15 -2.75
C HIS A 43 -6.77 6.69 -4.03
N ILE A 44 -6.13 7.63 -4.72
CA ILE A 44 -5.43 7.39 -5.98
C ILE A 44 -3.93 7.50 -5.70
N PHE A 45 -3.21 6.40 -5.86
CA PHE A 45 -1.76 6.36 -5.70
C PHE A 45 -1.08 6.39 -7.06
N TYR A 46 -0.05 7.21 -7.20
CA TYR A 46 0.75 7.29 -8.42
C TYR A 46 2.23 7.47 -8.08
N GLN A 47 3.11 6.97 -8.94
CA GLN A 47 4.55 7.16 -8.81
C GLN A 47 5.01 8.07 -9.94
N ARG A 48 5.63 9.20 -9.59
CA ARG A 48 6.32 10.02 -10.59
C ARG A 48 7.57 9.26 -11.03
N ARG A 49 7.66 8.97 -12.33
CA ARG A 49 8.92 8.54 -12.94
C ARG A 49 9.70 9.80 -13.31
N ASN A 50 10.90 9.94 -12.77
CA ASN A 50 11.89 10.88 -13.29
C ASN A 50 12.48 10.36 -14.59
#